data_AF-A0A674INR1-F1
#
_entry.id   AF-A0A674INR1-F1
#
_cell.length_a   1.000
_cell.length_b   1.000
_cell.length_c   1.000
_cell.angle_alpha   90.00
_cell.angle_beta   90.00
_cell.angle_gamma   90.00
#
_symmetry.space_group_name_H-M   'P 1'
#
loop_
_entity.id
_entity.type
_entity.pdbx_description
1 polymer ?
#
loop_
_entity_poly.entity_id
_entity_poly.type
_entity_poly.pdbx_seq_one_letter_code
_entity_poly.pdbx_strand_id
1 'polypeptide(L)'
;VTLCLLLSLFSPRGSLSEHWIGLRREEGEPWRWVNGAEFNNLFEIRANGNCAYLNDKAVGSSWCHTLRNWICAQRDAYTKD
;
A
#
# COMPACT_ATOMS: atom_id res chain seq x y z
N VAL A 1 -5.14 -11.91 7.24
CA VAL A 1 -3.87 -12.41 7.81
C VAL A 1 -3.23 -13.48 6.93
N THR A 2 -3.97 -14.49 6.46
CA THR A 2 -3.46 -15.51 5.51
C THR A 2 -3.13 -14.97 4.10
N LEU A 3 -3.65 -13.79 3.71
CA LEU A 3 -3.45 -13.23 2.37
C LEU A 3 -2.06 -12.57 2.14
N CYS A 4 -1.35 -12.12 3.19
CA CYS A 4 0.00 -11.54 3.03
C CYS A 4 1.10 -12.61 2.80
N LEU A 5 0.88 -13.87 3.21
CA LEU A 5 1.90 -14.94 3.15
C LEU A 5 2.18 -15.49 1.75
N LEU A 6 1.20 -15.43 0.83
CA LEU A 6 1.32 -16.05 -0.50
C LEU A 6 2.07 -15.18 -1.53
N LEU A 7 2.14 -13.85 -1.34
CA LEU A 7 2.81 -12.94 -2.28
C LEU A 7 4.31 -12.75 -1.96
N SER A 8 4.74 -13.05 -0.73
CA SER A 8 6.13 -12.93 -0.27
C SER A 8 7.04 -14.11 -0.67
N LEU A 9 6.49 -15.25 -1.10
CA LEU A 9 7.27 -16.47 -1.35
C LEU A 9 7.83 -16.58 -2.79
N PHE A 10 7.51 -15.64 -3.68
CA PHE A 10 7.80 -15.76 -5.12
C PHE A 10 8.54 -14.57 -5.75
N SER A 11 9.38 -13.85 -4.99
CA SER A 11 10.28 -12.84 -5.59
C SER A 11 11.74 -13.11 -5.26
N PRO A 12 12.41 -14.01 -6.01
CA PRO A 12 13.85 -14.13 -5.96
C PRO A 12 14.44 -13.02 -6.85
N ARG A 13 15.14 -12.07 -6.20
CA ARG A 13 15.96 -11.00 -6.77
C ARG A 13 15.26 -9.64 -6.90
N GLY A 14 15.89 -8.65 -6.29
CA GLY A 14 15.76 -7.25 -6.68
C GLY A 14 15.08 -6.41 -5.62
N SER A 15 15.88 -5.63 -4.92
CA SER A 15 15.45 -4.50 -4.09
C SER A 15 14.69 -3.49 -4.95
N LEU A 16 13.38 -3.71 -5.12
CA LEU A 16 12.47 -2.65 -5.52
C LEU A 16 12.13 -1.92 -4.23
N SER A 17 12.77 -0.77 -3.98
CA SER A 17 12.45 0.10 -2.84
C SER A 17 11.00 0.63 -2.87
N GLU A 18 10.27 0.33 -3.94
CA GLU A 18 8.88 0.70 -4.14
C GLU A 18 7.94 -0.39 -3.63
N HIS A 19 7.17 -0.06 -2.61
CA HIS A 19 6.29 -1.00 -1.92
C HIS A 19 4.86 -0.51 -1.94
N TRP A 20 3.93 -1.38 -2.32
CA TRP A 20 2.50 -1.12 -2.20
C TRP A 20 2.11 -0.89 -0.74
N ILE A 21 1.25 0.11 -0.54
CA ILE A 21 0.56 0.35 0.72
C ILE A 21 -0.93 0.08 0.55
N GLY A 22 -1.63 -0.19 1.65
CA GLY A 22 -3.06 -0.49 1.66
C GLY A 22 -3.97 0.72 1.38
N LEU A 23 -3.60 1.57 0.43
CA LEU A 23 -4.32 2.78 0.05
C LEU A 23 -4.66 2.74 -1.45
N ARG A 24 -5.95 2.89 -1.76
CA ARG A 24 -6.49 2.78 -3.12
C ARG A 24 -7.61 3.77 -3.36
N ARG A 25 -7.91 4.04 -4.62
CA ARG A 25 -9.10 4.78 -5.05
C ARG A 25 -9.70 4.17 -6.30
N GLU A 26 -10.95 4.49 -6.56
CA GLU A 26 -11.59 4.28 -7.86
C GLU A 26 -11.55 5.60 -8.66
N GLU A 27 -11.82 5.54 -9.96
CA GLU A 27 -11.79 6.73 -10.80
C GLU A 27 -12.85 7.74 -10.34
N GLY A 28 -12.40 8.93 -9.94
CA GLY A 28 -13.27 9.99 -9.40
C GLY A 28 -13.59 9.88 -7.91
N GLU A 29 -13.18 8.80 -7.24
CA GLU A 29 -13.39 8.62 -5.80
C GLU A 29 -12.21 9.11 -4.96
N PRO A 30 -12.44 9.48 -3.69
CA PRO A 30 -11.37 9.78 -2.76
C PRO A 30 -10.54 8.54 -2.43
N TRP A 31 -9.31 8.77 -1.96
CA TRP A 31 -8.45 7.71 -1.47
C TRP A 31 -9.04 7.06 -0.21
N ARG A 32 -9.06 5.73 -0.16
CA ARG A 32 -9.52 4.95 0.99
C ARG A 32 -8.49 3.87 1.36
N TRP A 33 -8.38 3.65 2.66
CA TRP A 33 -7.61 2.56 3.23
C TRP A 33 -8.33 1.22 3.06
N VAL A 34 -7.60 0.12 3.15
CA VAL A 34 -8.17 -1.25 3.11
C VAL A 34 -9.21 -1.52 4.21
N ASN A 35 -9.25 -0.73 5.28
CA ASN A 35 -10.26 -0.81 6.34
C ASN A 35 -11.54 0.00 6.02
N GLY A 36 -11.62 0.62 4.84
CA GLY A 36 -12.75 1.45 4.41
C GLY A 36 -12.68 2.91 4.87
N ALA A 37 -11.72 3.29 5.71
CA ALA A 37 -11.57 4.67 6.15
C ALA A 37 -11.05 5.56 5.00
N GLU A 38 -11.61 6.76 4.87
CA GLU A 38 -11.11 7.76 3.93
C GLU A 38 -9.72 8.25 4.34
N PHE A 39 -8.92 8.62 3.34
CA PHE A 39 -7.59 9.15 3.55
C PHE A 39 -7.64 10.62 3.98
N ASN A 40 -7.01 10.92 5.11
CA ASN A 40 -7.01 12.27 5.70
C ASN A 40 -6.09 13.28 4.99
N ASN A 41 -5.60 13.01 3.78
CA ASN A 41 -4.70 13.88 3.02
C ASN A 41 -3.44 14.34 3.80
N LEU A 42 -2.92 13.48 4.69
CA LEU A 42 -1.75 13.78 5.52
C LEU A 42 -0.46 13.95 4.71
N PHE A 43 -0.43 13.42 3.49
CA PHE A 43 0.67 13.52 2.55
C PHE A 43 0.14 13.60 1.12
N GLU A 44 0.92 14.20 0.23
CA GLU A 44 0.64 14.24 -1.20
C GLU A 44 0.87 12.85 -1.82
N ILE A 45 -0.07 12.42 -2.66
CA ILE A 45 0.07 11.21 -3.48
C ILE A 45 0.33 11.65 -4.92
N ARG A 46 1.53 11.35 -5.41
CA ARG A 46 1.95 11.74 -6.76
C ARG A 46 1.47 10.76 -7.82
N ALA A 47 1.54 11.18 -9.09
CA ALA A 47 1.08 10.43 -10.26
C ALA A 47 -0.45 10.16 -10.26
N ASN A 48 -0.95 9.50 -11.32
CA ASN A 48 -2.38 9.32 -11.55
C ASN A 48 -2.78 7.83 -11.62
N GLY A 49 -2.43 7.07 -10.60
CA GLY A 49 -2.83 5.67 -10.45
C GLY A 49 -4.01 5.47 -9.49
N ASN A 50 -4.44 4.22 -9.40
CA ASN A 50 -5.55 3.77 -8.55
C ASN A 50 -5.06 3.09 -7.27
N CYS A 51 -3.81 2.63 -7.24
CA CYS A 51 -3.17 2.06 -6.05
C CYS A 51 -1.95 2.90 -5.67
N ALA A 52 -1.73 3.10 -4.37
CA ALA A 52 -0.62 3.88 -3.85
C ALA A 52 0.53 2.99 -3.40
N TYR A 53 1.75 3.43 -3.70
CA TYR A 53 3.00 2.80 -3.28
C TYR A 53 3.91 3.83 -2.60
N LEU A 54 4.70 3.37 -1.63
CA LEU A 54 5.82 4.10 -1.05
C LEU A 54 7.07 3.87 -1.88
N ASN A 55 7.88 4.91 -2.04
CA ASN A 55 9.26 4.80 -2.49
C ASN A 55 10.19 5.55 -1.51
N ASP A 56 11.48 5.62 -1.81
CA ASP A 56 12.50 6.25 -0.94
C ASP A 56 12.28 7.75 -0.70
N LYS A 57 11.39 8.42 -1.44
CA LYS A 57 11.20 9.87 -1.42
C LYS A 57 9.79 10.31 -1.05
N ALA A 58 8.77 9.59 -1.50
CA ALA A 58 7.38 10.02 -1.43
C ALA A 58 6.40 8.85 -1.63
N VAL A 59 5.11 9.14 -1.48
CA VAL A 59 4.03 8.24 -1.89
C VAL A 59 3.65 8.56 -3.34
N GLY A 60 3.76 7.55 -4.20
CA GLY A 60 3.29 7.62 -5.58
C GLY A 60 2.05 6.77 -5.77
N SER A 61 1.40 6.93 -6.92
CA SER A 61 0.31 6.07 -7.37
C SER A 61 0.62 5.45 -8.72
N SER A 62 0.18 4.20 -8.92
CA SER A 62 0.32 3.50 -10.19
C SER A 62 -0.86 2.56 -10.41
N TRP A 63 -0.85 1.87 -11.53
CA TRP A 63 -1.82 0.83 -11.80
C TRP A 63 -1.60 -0.35 -10.85
N CYS A 64 -2.69 -0.83 -10.26
CA CYS A 64 -2.69 -1.90 -9.26
C CYS A 64 -2.12 -3.24 -9.76
N HIS A 65 -2.03 -3.43 -11.07
CA HIS A 65 -1.47 -4.63 -11.70
C HIS A 65 0.06 -4.61 -11.83
N THR A 66 0.74 -3.52 -11.44
CA THR A 66 2.21 -3.47 -11.47
C THR A 66 2.79 -4.35 -10.35
N LEU A 67 3.79 -5.16 -10.71
CA LEU A 67 4.45 -6.08 -9.78
C LEU A 67 5.33 -5.28 -8.81
N ARG A 68 4.96 -5.27 -7.52
CA ARG A 68 5.73 -4.64 -6.44
C ARG A 68 5.54 -5.41 -5.13
N ASN A 69 6.48 -5.24 -4.21
CA ASN A 69 6.36 -5.79 -2.86
C ASN A 69 5.26 -5.05 -2.08
N TRP A 70 4.72 -5.68 -1.03
CA TRP A 70 3.65 -5.10 -0.21
C TRP A 70 4.12 -4.88 1.22
N ILE A 71 3.73 -3.76 1.83
CA ILE A 71 3.87 -3.54 3.27
C ILE A 71 2.53 -3.84 3.95
N CYS A 72 2.54 -4.78 4.89
CA CYS A 72 1.37 -5.11 5.71
C CYS A 72 1.57 -4.50 7.12
N ALA A 73 0.57 -3.77 7.61
CA ALA A 73 0.53 -3.29 8.99
C ALA A 73 -0.62 -3.98 9.72
N GLN A 74 -0.33 -4.54 10.90
CA GLN A 74 -1.34 -5.08 11.81
C GLN A 74 -1.28 -4.25 13.09
N ARG A 75 -2.44 -3.86 13.63
CA ARG A 75 -2.47 -3.27 14.97
C ARG A 75 -2.06 -4.35 15.96
N ASP A 76 -1.02 -4.08 16.73
CA ASP A 76 -0.65 -4.95 17.84
C ASP A 76 -1.83 -5.01 18.81
N ALA A 77 -2.41 -6.19 18.99
CA ALA A 77 -3.49 -6.42 19.94
C ALA A 77 -3.00 -6.43 21.40
N TYR A 78 -1.76 -5.99 21.64
CA TYR A 78 -1.13 -6.02 22.96
C TYR A 78 -0.98 -4.62 23.55
N THR A 79 -2.11 -4.01 23.89
CA THR A 79 -2.16 -3.14 25.07
C THR A 79 -2.33 -4.07 26.27
N LYS A 80 -1.22 -4.39 26.94
CA LYS A 80 -1.28 -4.94 28.29
C LYS A 80 -1.40 -3.74 29.23
N ASP A 81 -2.52 -3.66 29.92
CA ASP A 81 -2.68 -2.84 31.12
C ASP A 81 -1.66 -3.26 32.19
#